data_AF-A0A519TP87-F1
#
_entry.id   AF-A0A519TP87-F1
#
_cell.length_a   1.000
_cell.length_b   1.000
_cell.length_c   1.000
_cell.angle_alpha   90.00
_cell.angle_beta   90.00
_cell.angle_gamma   90.00
#
_symmetry.space_group_name_H-M   'P 1'
#
loop_
_entity.id
_entity.type
_entity.pdbx_description
1 polymer ?
#
loop_
_entity_poly.entity_id
_entity_poly.type
_entity_poly.pdbx_seq_one_letter_code
_entity_poly.pdbx_strand_id
1 'polypeptide(L)'
;MNRLTQLFQRKTADVLNVYFTAGFPQLHDTVPILQALQDAGADLVEIGMPYSDPVADGETIQRSNQQALENGMTVATLFEQLQG
;
A
#
# COMPACT_ATOMS: atom_id res chain seq x y z
N MET A 1 -20.05 10.29 6.20
CA MET A 1 -19.01 10.84 5.31
C MET A 1 -17.74 10.03 5.50
N ASN A 2 -17.12 9.52 4.43
CA ASN A 2 -15.95 8.63 4.54
C ASN A 2 -14.64 9.41 4.82
N ARG A 3 -13.55 8.69 5.11
CA ARG A 3 -12.24 9.27 5.46
C ARG A 3 -11.66 10.15 4.33
N LEU A 4 -11.86 9.78 3.06
CA LEU A 4 -11.37 10.54 1.91
C LEU A 4 -12.09 11.87 1.76
N THR A 5 -13.42 11.89 1.86
CA THR A 5 -14.19 13.14 1.80
C THR A 5 -13.78 14.08 2.93
N GLN A 6 -13.53 13.56 4.13
CA GLN A 6 -13.04 14.37 5.26
C GLN A 6 -11.63 14.93 5.00
N LEU A 7 -10.74 14.16 4.36
CA LEU A 7 -9.39 14.61 4.00
C LEU A 7 -9.44 15.81 3.04
N PHE A 8 -10.16 15.68 1.93
CA PHE A 8 -10.21 16.74 0.92
C PHE A 8 -11.00 17.98 1.36
N GLN A 9 -11.81 17.88 2.42
CA GLN A 9 -12.43 19.05 3.05
C GLN A 9 -11.46 19.81 3.96
N ARG A 10 -10.60 19.10 4.71
CA ARG A 10 -9.64 19.74 5.64
C ARG A 10 -8.37 20.21 4.94
N LYS A 11 -7.97 19.56 3.85
CA LYS A 11 -6.73 19.82 3.12
C LYS A 11 -7.03 19.91 1.62
N THR A 12 -6.92 21.12 1.08
CA THR A 12 -7.32 21.46 -0.30
C THR A 12 -6.14 21.54 -1.28
N ALA A 13 -4.91 21.46 -0.79
CA ALA A 13 -3.66 21.46 -1.56
C ALA A 13 -2.61 20.55 -0.90
N ASP A 14 -1.59 20.15 -1.67
CA ASP A 14 -0.42 19.41 -1.20
C ASP A 14 -0.73 18.10 -0.45
N VAL A 15 -1.78 17.40 -0.90
CA VAL A 15 -2.14 16.07 -0.38
C VAL A 15 -1.07 15.07 -0.83
N LEU A 16 -0.36 14.49 0.14
CA LEU A 16 0.65 13.47 -0.10
C LEU A 16 -0.02 12.09 -0.11
N ASN A 17 -0.05 11.48 -1.28
CA ASN A 17 -0.48 10.09 -1.48
C ASN A 17 0.73 9.22 -1.80
N VAL A 18 0.90 8.11 -1.08
CA VAL A 18 2.02 7.19 -1.28
C VAL A 18 1.51 5.81 -1.64
N TYR A 19 2.04 5.24 -2.72
CA TYR A 19 1.78 3.87 -3.13
C TYR A 19 2.91 2.93 -2.67
N PHE A 20 2.57 1.73 -2.21
CA PHE A 20 3.53 0.63 -2.05
C PHE A 20 2.85 -0.74 -2.26
N THR A 21 3.64 -1.76 -2.59
CA THR A 21 3.14 -3.14 -2.78
C THR A 21 3.05 -3.89 -1.45
N ALA A 22 1.89 -4.47 -1.14
CA ALA A 22 1.71 -5.33 0.03
C ALA A 22 2.65 -6.54 -0.01
N GLY A 23 3.26 -6.88 1.12
CA GLY A 23 4.15 -8.05 1.22
C GLY A 23 5.53 -7.85 0.61
N PHE A 24 5.89 -6.63 0.24
CA PHE A 24 7.24 -6.23 -0.17
C PHE A 24 7.83 -5.25 0.87
N PRO A 25 9.11 -5.38 1.26
CA PRO A 25 10.08 -6.37 0.78
C PRO A 25 9.92 -7.76 1.42
N GLN A 26 9.29 -7.87 2.59
CA GLN A 26 8.91 -9.13 3.23
C GLN A 26 7.40 -9.22 3.50
N LEU A 27 6.88 -10.45 3.66
CA LEU A 27 5.45 -10.73 3.83
C LEU A 27 4.77 -9.89 4.93
N HIS A 28 5.49 -9.59 6.01
CA HIS A 28 4.97 -8.92 7.21
C HIS A 28 5.35 -7.44 7.33
N ASP A 29 5.96 -6.86 6.30
CA ASP A 29 6.39 -5.45 6.32
C ASP A 29 5.26 -4.45 6.02
N THR A 30 4.10 -4.92 5.55
CA THR A 30 2.96 -4.05 5.17
C THR A 30 2.55 -3.09 6.29
N VAL A 31 2.38 -3.61 7.53
CA VAL A 31 1.94 -2.80 8.68
C VAL A 31 3.05 -1.86 9.17
N PRO A 32 4.31 -2.31 9.38
CA PRO A 32 5.42 -1.41 9.68
C PRO A 32 5.58 -0.27 8.66
N ILE A 33 5.43 -0.55 7.36
CA ILE A 33 5.49 0.47 6.30
C ILE A 33 4.36 1.48 6.45
N LEU A 34 3.13 1.03 6.66
CA LEU A 34 1.98 1.92 6.88
C LEU A 34 2.18 2.84 8.08
N GLN A 35 2.67 2.30 9.19
CA GLN A 35 2.96 3.08 10.39
C GLN A 35 4.05 4.12 10.11
N ALA A 36 5.14 3.73 9.44
CA ALA A 36 6.20 4.65 9.05
C ALA A 36 5.72 5.76 8.11
N LEU A 37 4.86 5.44 7.14
CA LEU A 37 4.27 6.43 6.23
C LEU A 37 3.34 7.41 6.96
N GLN A 38 2.55 6.91 7.92
CA GLN A 38 1.72 7.74 8.77
C GLN A 38 2.57 8.72 9.60
N ASP A 39 3.63 8.22 10.24
CA ASP A 39 4.53 9.02 11.08
C ASP A 39 5.32 10.04 10.23
N ALA A 40 5.61 9.72 8.97
CA ALA A 40 6.25 10.61 8.01
C ALA A 40 5.29 11.67 7.41
N GLY A 41 3.99 11.59 7.70
CA GLY A 41 3.00 12.59 7.29
C GLY A 41 2.31 12.33 5.95
N ALA A 42 2.23 11.07 5.49
CA ALA A 42 1.37 10.72 4.36
C ALA A 42 -0.11 11.00 4.70
N ASP A 43 -0.84 11.69 3.82
CA ASP A 43 -2.26 11.98 4.00
C ASP A 43 -3.15 10.80 3.57
N LEU A 44 -2.68 10.06 2.57
CA LEU A 44 -3.31 8.89 1.97
C LEU A 44 -2.24 7.86 1.62
N VAL A 45 -2.60 6.59 1.72
CA VAL A 45 -1.76 5.49 1.28
C VAL A 45 -2.56 4.57 0.36
N GLU A 46 -1.92 4.15 -0.73
CA GLU A 46 -2.40 3.13 -1.64
C GLU A 46 -1.60 1.84 -1.42
N ILE A 47 -2.32 0.77 -1.08
CA ILE A 47 -1.73 -0.55 -0.89
C ILE A 47 -1.99 -1.37 -2.16
N GLY A 48 -0.94 -1.58 -2.94
CA GLY A 48 -0.98 -2.42 -4.14
C GLY A 48 -1.04 -3.90 -3.77
N MET A 49 -2.12 -4.58 -4.17
CA MET A 49 -2.17 -6.03 -4.10
C MET A 49 -1.33 -6.61 -5.24
N PRO A 50 -0.31 -7.44 -4.95
CA PRO A 50 0.52 -8.00 -6.01
C PRO A 50 -0.27 -8.93 -6.92
N TYR A 51 0.00 -8.84 -8.22
CA TYR A 51 -0.67 -9.59 -9.29
C TYR A 51 0.36 -10.22 -10.23
N SER A 52 0.06 -11.42 -10.74
CA SER A 52 0.99 -12.22 -11.54
C SER A 52 1.17 -11.74 -12.98
N ASP A 53 0.25 -10.92 -13.49
CA ASP A 53 0.31 -10.36 -14.86
C ASP A 53 0.10 -8.83 -14.87
N PRO A 54 1.02 -8.06 -14.25
CA PRO A 54 0.87 -6.62 -14.06
C PRO A 54 1.21 -5.80 -15.34
N VAL A 55 0.44 -6.00 -16.40
CA VAL A 55 0.70 -5.41 -17.74
C VAL A 55 0.67 -3.88 -17.80
N ALA A 56 0.05 -3.23 -16.81
CA ALA A 56 -0.08 -1.78 -16.73
C ALA A 56 1.04 -1.11 -15.93
N ASP A 57 1.84 -1.89 -15.19
CA ASP A 57 2.84 -1.38 -14.26
C ASP A 57 4.21 -1.26 -14.91
N GLY A 58 5.03 -0.31 -14.42
CA GLY A 58 6.44 -0.21 -14.81
C GLY A 58 7.33 -1.24 -14.10
N GLU A 59 8.55 -1.44 -14.60
CA GLU A 59 9.50 -2.48 -14.11
C GLU A 59 9.65 -2.51 -12.58
N THR A 60 9.77 -1.34 -11.94
CA THR A 60 9.90 -1.24 -10.48
C THR A 60 8.74 -1.90 -9.74
N ILE A 61 7.49 -1.64 -10.16
CA ILE A 61 6.29 -2.19 -9.53
C ILE A 61 6.11 -3.65 -9.93
N GLN A 62 6.42 -4.03 -11.17
CA GLN A 62 6.40 -5.43 -11.58
C GLN A 62 7.34 -6.28 -10.71
N ARG A 63 8.55 -5.78 -10.41
CA ARG A 63 9.52 -6.46 -9.55
C ARG A 63 9.06 -6.55 -8.09
N SER A 64 8.44 -5.51 -7.53
CA SER A 64 7.88 -5.58 -6.18
C SER A 64 6.69 -6.54 -6.11
N ASN A 65 5.84 -6.58 -7.14
CA ASN A 65 4.75 -7.55 -7.25
C ASN A 65 5.28 -8.98 -7.27
N GLN A 66 6.28 -9.27 -8.11
CA GLN A 66 6.87 -10.60 -8.19
C GLN A 66 7.44 -11.05 -6.85
N GLN A 67 8.23 -10.20 -6.18
CA GLN A 67 8.80 -10.53 -4.87
C GLN A 67 7.71 -10.73 -3.80
N ALA A 68 6.66 -9.92 -3.81
CA ALA A 68 5.56 -10.08 -2.86
C ALA A 68 4.77 -11.38 -3.07
N LEU A 69 4.60 -11.82 -4.32
CA LEU A 69 4.02 -13.14 -4.63
C LEU A 69 4.93 -14.27 -4.13
N GLU A 70 6.24 -14.17 -4.35
CA GLU A 70 7.23 -15.14 -3.84
C GLU A 70 7.25 -15.20 -2.31
N ASN A 71 7.00 -14.07 -1.64
CA ASN A 71 6.84 -14.00 -0.19
C ASN A 71 5.53 -14.65 0.30
N GLY A 72 4.62 -15.04 -0.60
CA GLY A 72 3.35 -15.68 -0.27
C GLY A 72 2.22 -14.70 0.05
N MET A 73 2.30 -13.45 -0.41
CA MET A 73 1.24 -12.47 -0.15
C MET A 73 -0.08 -12.88 -0.82
N THR A 74 -1.16 -12.83 -0.06
CA THR A 74 -2.53 -13.07 -0.54
C THR A 74 -3.47 -11.98 -0.06
N VAL A 75 -4.63 -11.85 -0.71
CA VAL A 75 -5.69 -10.94 -0.26
C VAL A 75 -6.13 -11.25 1.17
N ALA A 76 -6.22 -12.53 1.53
CA ALA A 76 -6.58 -12.96 2.89
C ALA A 76 -5.54 -12.51 3.92
N THR A 77 -4.26 -12.75 3.63
CA THR A 77 -3.14 -12.30 4.48
C THR A 77 -3.13 -10.78 4.63
N LEU A 78 -3.35 -10.04 3.54
CA LEU A 78 -3.40 -8.58 3.59
C LEU A 78 -4.54 -8.09 4.50
N PHE A 79 -5.76 -8.63 4.35
CA PHE A 79 -6.87 -8.22 5.21
C PHE A 79 -6.66 -8.62 6.68
N GLU A 80 -6.07 -9.78 6.96
CA GLU A 80 -5.70 -10.19 8.32
C GLU A 80 -4.70 -9.19 8.93
N GLN A 81 -3.67 -8.79 8.19
CA GLN A 81 -2.69 -7.80 8.64
C GLN A 81 -3.31 -6.42 8.93
N LEU A 82 -4.39 -6.06 8.24
CA LEU A 82 -5.06 -4.75 8.37
C LEU A 82 -6.21 -4.73 9.39
N GLN A 83 -6.53 -5.84 10.05
CA GLN A 83 -7.65 -5.94 11.02
C GLN A 83 -7.42 -5.23 12.37
N GLY A 84 -6.35 -4.44 12.49
CA GLY A 84 -6.05 -3.63 13.69
C GLY A 84 -7.07 -2.54 14.01
#